data_AF-A0AA42NGN9-F1
#
_entry.id   AF-A0AA42NGN9-F1
#
_cell.length_a   1.000
_cell.length_b   1.000
_cell.length_c   1.000
_cell.angle_alpha   90.00
_cell.angle_beta   90.00
_cell.angle_gamma   90.00
#
_symmetry.space_group_name_H-M   'P 1'
#
loop_
_entity.id
_entity.type
_entity.pdbx_description
1 polymer ?
#
loop_
_entity_poly.entity_id
_entity_poly.type
_entity_poly.pdbx_seq_one_letter_code
_entity_poly.pdbx_strand_id
1 'polypeptide(L)'
;MEKSLEVLNAMVDDGIVETYVIAGAVAALLYIEPTVTEDLDILITFSSSSPGGLVTLGEIVPYLKARGYDQWEKEGLLIEGWPVQFLPASDALDVEALQQAEEIAEDFGSGRQITTRVLSAHHLVAIAIRTGRYKDHARVIAFLDANAVNIELLRDVVKRHGLDGKWREFLAKTGHADVLDLNSNP
;
A
#
# COMPACT_ATOMS: atom_id res chain seq x y z
N MET A 1 0.15 13.62 9.38
CA MET A 1 -0.57 12.85 8.36
C MET A 1 -1.30 13.78 7.42
N GLU A 2 -2.32 14.53 7.86
CA GLU A 2 -3.10 15.46 7.01
C GLU A 2 -2.21 16.32 6.08
N LYS A 3 -1.30 17.11 6.65
CA LYS A 3 -0.39 17.95 5.86
C LYS A 3 0.53 17.16 4.92
N SER A 4 0.98 15.97 5.33
CA SER A 4 1.76 15.08 4.46
C SER A 4 0.93 14.67 3.25
N LEU A 5 -0.34 14.34 3.43
CA LEU A 5 -1.28 14.01 2.35
C LEU A 5 -1.60 15.23 1.49
N GLU A 6 -1.70 16.44 2.05
CA GLU A 6 -1.84 17.68 1.26
C GLU A 6 -0.64 17.90 0.32
N VAL A 7 0.59 17.60 0.77
CA VAL A 7 1.79 17.63 -0.09
C VAL A 7 1.72 16.58 -1.19
N LEU A 8 1.23 15.37 -0.90
CA LEU A 8 1.06 14.31 -1.90
C LEU A 8 -0.02 14.65 -2.94
N ASN A 9 -1.13 15.27 -2.52
CA ASN A 9 -2.14 15.79 -3.43
C ASN A 9 -1.55 16.85 -4.36
N ALA A 10 -0.74 17.78 -3.83
CA ALA A 10 -0.04 18.76 -4.66
C ALA A 10 0.94 18.10 -5.65
N MET A 11 1.56 16.96 -5.31
CA MET A 11 2.41 16.21 -6.26
C MET A 11 1.61 15.65 -7.43
N VAL A 12 0.35 15.25 -7.23
CA VAL A 12 -0.55 14.81 -8.29
C VAL A 12 -0.96 16.00 -9.15
N ASP A 13 -1.39 17.10 -8.52
CA ASP A 13 -1.81 18.32 -9.22
C ASP A 13 -0.69 18.94 -10.07
N ASP A 14 0.55 18.91 -9.55
CA ASP A 14 1.75 19.39 -10.25
C ASP A 14 2.32 18.36 -11.26
N GLY A 15 1.71 17.18 -11.38
CA GLY A 15 2.08 16.14 -12.37
C GLY A 15 3.37 15.39 -12.08
N ILE A 16 3.86 15.41 -10.84
CA ILE A 16 5.08 14.70 -10.40
C ILE A 16 4.83 13.20 -10.28
N VAL A 17 3.64 12.83 -9.83
CA VAL A 17 3.15 11.45 -9.88
C VAL A 17 1.77 11.49 -10.54
N GLU A 18 1.42 10.43 -11.27
CA GLU A 18 0.10 10.36 -11.91
C GLU A 18 -1.01 10.19 -10.86
N THR A 19 -0.73 9.38 -9.84
CA THR A 19 -1.57 9.17 -8.67
C THR A 19 -0.72 8.56 -7.56
N TYR A 20 -1.21 8.66 -6.33
CA TYR A 20 -0.71 7.87 -5.22
C TYR A 20 -1.86 7.14 -4.51
N VAL A 21 -1.53 6.09 -3.79
CA VAL A 21 -2.44 5.32 -2.96
C VAL A 21 -1.75 4.98 -1.65
N ILE A 22 -2.40 5.23 -0.52
CA ILE A 22 -1.91 4.83 0.80
C ILE A 22 -1.94 3.30 0.88
N ALA A 23 -0.79 2.72 1.26
CA ALA A 23 -0.57 1.30 1.38
C ALA A 23 -0.12 0.94 2.80
N GLY A 24 0.40 -0.29 2.95
CA GLY A 24 1.14 -0.68 4.14
C GLY A 24 0.35 -0.64 5.44
N ALA A 25 1.03 -0.29 6.53
CA ALA A 25 0.43 -0.31 7.86
C ALA A 25 -0.63 0.79 8.05
N VAL A 26 -0.43 1.98 7.49
CA VAL A 26 -1.41 3.08 7.59
C VAL A 26 -2.73 2.71 6.92
N ALA A 27 -2.70 2.14 5.71
CA ALA A 27 -3.93 1.67 5.05
C ALA A 27 -4.62 0.55 5.84
N ALA A 28 -3.84 -0.32 6.49
CA ALA A 28 -4.40 -1.41 7.29
C ALA A 28 -5.21 -0.92 8.51
N LEU A 29 -4.92 0.28 9.05
CA LEU A 29 -5.65 0.86 10.19
C LEU A 29 -7.15 1.06 9.93
N LEU A 30 -7.56 1.06 8.65
CA LEU A 30 -8.97 1.20 8.27
C LEU A 30 -9.76 -0.11 8.44
N TYR A 31 -9.06 -1.24 8.53
CA TYR A 31 -9.66 -2.57 8.49
C TYR A 31 -9.39 -3.39 9.74
N ILE A 32 -8.26 -3.15 10.40
CA ILE A 32 -7.80 -3.92 11.56
C ILE A 32 -7.33 -3.01 12.69
N GLU A 33 -7.29 -3.57 13.90
CA GLU A 33 -6.83 -2.85 15.09
C GLU A 33 -5.44 -2.23 14.91
N PRO A 34 -5.20 -1.02 15.46
CA PRO A 34 -3.95 -0.32 15.24
C PRO A 34 -2.73 -1.08 15.74
N THR A 35 -1.77 -1.25 14.83
CA THR A 35 -0.39 -1.57 15.17
C THR A 35 0.46 -0.32 15.05
N VAL A 36 1.57 -0.24 15.81
CA VAL A 36 2.54 0.86 15.65
C VAL A 36 2.99 0.92 14.19
N THR A 37 2.72 2.05 13.55
CA THR A 37 3.20 2.39 12.20
C THR A 37 4.11 3.59 12.35
N GLU A 38 5.25 3.56 11.67
CA GLU A 38 6.28 4.58 11.83
C GLU A 38 6.58 5.30 10.52
N ASP A 39 5.90 4.89 9.45
CA ASP A 39 6.13 5.20 8.05
C ASP A 39 4.79 5.24 7.30
N LEU A 40 4.68 6.19 6.37
CA LEU A 40 3.57 6.29 5.42
C LEU A 40 4.01 5.67 4.09
N ASP A 41 3.62 4.42 3.87
CA ASP A 41 3.79 3.72 2.59
C ASP A 41 2.82 4.28 1.54
N ILE A 42 3.33 4.74 0.40
CA ILE A 42 2.50 5.17 -0.72
C ILE A 42 2.89 4.44 -2.01
N LEU A 43 1.94 3.72 -2.57
CA LEU A 43 2.05 3.10 -3.88
C LEU A 43 1.81 4.17 -4.95
N ILE A 44 2.73 4.29 -5.91
CA ILE A 44 2.67 5.34 -6.94
C ILE A 44 2.82 4.75 -8.35
N THR A 45 2.24 5.44 -9.33
CA THR A 45 2.63 5.32 -10.74
C THR A 45 3.27 6.61 -11.20
N PHE A 46 4.26 6.49 -12.07
CA PHE A 46 4.84 7.65 -12.72
C PHE A 46 4.16 7.92 -14.05
N SER A 47 4.03 9.21 -14.41
CA SER A 47 3.59 9.60 -15.74
C SER A 47 4.55 9.05 -16.81
N SER A 48 4.00 8.51 -17.89
CA SER A 48 4.74 7.89 -19.00
C SER A 48 5.57 8.89 -19.84
N SER A 49 5.65 10.15 -19.42
CA SER A 49 6.16 11.29 -20.19
C SER A 49 7.69 11.42 -20.22
N SER A 50 8.46 10.55 -19.56
CA SER A 50 9.93 10.60 -19.58
C SER A 50 10.53 9.54 -20.53
N PRO A 51 11.05 9.94 -21.71
CA PRO A 51 11.69 9.03 -22.65
C PRO A 51 13.05 8.60 -22.08
N GLY A 52 13.10 7.43 -21.45
CA GLY A 52 14.35 6.93 -20.89
C GLY A 52 14.28 5.70 -19.98
N GLY A 53 13.09 5.16 -19.66
CA GLY A 53 12.94 3.87 -18.97
C GLY A 53 13.44 3.81 -17.52
N LEU A 54 14.06 4.88 -17.02
CA LEU A 54 14.41 5.11 -15.63
C LEU A 54 13.54 6.26 -15.12
N VAL A 55 12.24 6.03 -15.05
CA VAL A 55 11.37 6.92 -14.28
C VAL A 55 11.68 6.65 -12.82
N THR A 56 12.62 7.41 -12.31
CA THR A 56 13.21 7.23 -11.00
C THR A 56 12.49 8.16 -10.02
N LEU A 57 12.64 7.88 -8.74
CA LEU A 57 12.47 8.85 -7.65
C LEU A 57 13.15 10.23 -7.91
N GLY A 58 13.93 10.36 -8.99
CA GLY A 58 14.64 11.55 -9.43
C GLY A 58 13.79 12.78 -9.75
N GLU A 59 12.47 12.69 -9.95
CA GLU A 59 11.60 13.88 -10.00
C GLU A 59 10.98 14.21 -8.64
N ILE A 60 10.67 13.19 -7.85
CA ILE A 60 10.10 13.31 -6.50
C ILE A 60 11.08 14.01 -5.55
N VAL A 61 12.35 13.56 -5.52
CA VAL A 61 13.33 14.10 -4.58
C VAL A 61 13.62 15.59 -4.82
N PRO A 62 13.90 16.08 -6.05
CA PRO A 62 14.08 17.51 -6.29
C PRO A 62 12.82 18.32 -6.03
N TYR A 63 11.63 17.81 -6.38
CA TYR A 63 10.36 18.49 -6.12
C TYR A 63 10.13 18.73 -4.63
N LEU A 64 10.36 17.70 -3.81
CA LEU A 64 10.22 17.74 -2.36
C LEU A 64 11.31 18.60 -1.72
N LYS A 65 12.56 18.49 -2.20
CA LYS A 65 13.68 19.32 -1.75
C LYS A 65 13.43 20.81 -1.99
N ALA A 66 12.86 21.17 -3.15
CA ALA A 66 12.50 22.55 -3.46
C ALA A 66 11.44 23.13 -2.50
N ARG A 67 10.67 22.26 -1.83
CA ARG A 67 9.68 22.60 -0.80
C ARG A 67 10.20 22.46 0.64
N GLY A 68 11.50 22.18 0.81
CA GLY A 68 12.15 22.07 2.12
C GLY A 68 12.13 20.66 2.72
N TYR A 69 11.69 19.65 1.98
CA TYR A 69 11.73 18.25 2.42
C TYR A 69 12.96 17.56 1.84
N ASP A 70 14.07 17.60 2.58
CA ASP A 70 15.35 17.00 2.16
C ASP A 70 15.92 15.96 3.14
N GLN A 71 15.23 15.76 4.27
CA GLN A 71 15.60 14.83 5.31
C GLN A 71 15.01 13.45 5.03
N TRP A 72 15.83 12.42 5.27
CA TRP A 72 15.42 11.03 5.19
C TRP A 72 15.32 10.44 6.60
N GLU A 73 14.28 9.66 6.82
CA GLU A 73 14.12 8.86 8.02
C GLU A 73 13.70 7.45 7.61
N LYS A 74 14.47 6.45 8.04
CA LYS A 74 14.31 5.05 7.62
C LYS A 74 14.31 4.93 6.08
N GLU A 75 13.28 4.35 5.48
CA GLU A 75 13.12 4.19 4.04
C GLU A 75 12.38 5.35 3.35
N GLY A 76 12.00 6.41 4.08
CA GLY A 76 11.15 7.50 3.57
C GLY A 76 11.75 8.91 3.65
N LEU A 77 11.17 9.84 2.89
CA LEU A 77 11.43 11.27 3.03
C LEU A 77 10.54 11.85 4.13
N LEU A 78 11.10 12.67 5.01
CA LEU A 78 10.35 13.29 6.10
C LEU A 78 9.48 14.44 5.54
N ILE A 79 8.19 14.19 5.40
CA ILE A 79 7.20 15.17 4.92
C ILE A 79 6.24 15.46 6.05
N GLU A 80 6.28 16.70 6.56
CA GLU A 80 5.38 17.17 7.63
C GLU A 80 5.39 16.23 8.86
N GLY A 81 6.58 15.75 9.22
CA GLY A 81 6.82 14.89 10.39
C GLY A 81 6.52 13.40 10.17
N TRP A 82 6.20 12.98 8.95
CA TRP A 82 6.00 11.57 8.60
C TRP A 82 7.08 11.09 7.64
N PRO A 83 7.75 9.96 7.92
CA PRO A 83 8.60 9.29 6.93
C PRO A 83 7.71 8.71 5.83
N VAL A 84 7.74 9.32 4.64
CA VAL A 84 6.92 8.89 3.50
C VAL A 84 7.75 8.04 2.55
N GLN A 85 7.40 6.76 2.44
CA GLN A 85 8.07 5.81 1.56
C GLN A 85 7.30 5.70 0.24
N PHE A 86 7.96 6.10 -0.85
CA PHE A 86 7.42 5.97 -2.20
C PHE A 86 7.72 4.58 -2.75
N LEU A 87 6.66 3.84 -3.09
CA LEU A 87 6.70 2.49 -3.63
C LEU A 87 6.22 2.54 -5.10
N PRO A 88 7.12 2.53 -6.09
CA PRO A 88 6.71 2.44 -7.48
C PRO A 88 6.00 1.11 -7.75
N ALA A 89 4.84 1.15 -8.41
CA ALA A 89 4.17 -0.05 -8.88
C ALA A 89 5.12 -0.85 -9.79
N SER A 90 5.43 -2.08 -9.37
CA SER A 90 6.54 -2.86 -9.93
C SER A 90 6.09 -4.10 -10.70
N ASP A 91 4.85 -4.55 -10.49
CA ASP A 91 4.26 -5.71 -11.14
C ASP A 91 2.75 -5.54 -11.39
N ALA A 92 2.12 -6.59 -11.94
CA ALA A 92 0.70 -6.58 -12.26
C ALA A 92 -0.21 -6.48 -11.02
N LEU A 93 0.21 -6.99 -9.86
CA LEU A 93 -0.56 -6.89 -8.62
C LEU A 93 -0.54 -5.45 -8.11
N ASP A 94 0.62 -4.78 -8.13
CA ASP A 94 0.71 -3.37 -7.74
C ASP A 94 -0.16 -2.47 -8.63
N VAL A 95 -0.11 -2.69 -9.95
CA VAL A 95 -0.93 -1.92 -10.90
C VAL A 95 -2.42 -2.15 -10.66
N GLU A 96 -2.84 -3.41 -10.47
CA GLU A 96 -4.24 -3.73 -10.15
C GLU A 96 -4.68 -3.07 -8.83
N ALA A 97 -3.85 -3.20 -7.80
CA ALA A 97 -4.11 -2.66 -6.46
C ALA A 97 -4.27 -1.12 -6.50
N LEU A 98 -3.45 -0.43 -7.29
CA LEU A 98 -3.54 1.01 -7.48
C LEU A 98 -4.77 1.42 -8.29
N GLN A 99 -5.14 0.66 -9.32
CA GLN A 99 -6.34 0.92 -10.12
C GLN A 99 -7.63 0.72 -9.33
N GLN A 100 -7.68 -0.32 -8.49
CA GLN A 100 -8.85 -0.66 -7.68
C GLN A 100 -8.83 -0.04 -6.28
N ALA A 101 -7.87 0.85 -5.99
CA ALA A 101 -7.80 1.54 -4.72
C ALA A 101 -9.06 2.39 -4.47
N GLU A 102 -9.53 2.35 -3.23
CA GLU A 102 -10.78 2.95 -2.78
C GLU A 102 -10.54 4.42 -2.41
N GLU A 103 -11.42 5.31 -2.88
CA GLU A 103 -11.45 6.69 -2.38
C GLU A 103 -12.13 6.72 -1.02
N ILE A 104 -11.49 7.37 -0.07
CA ILE A 104 -12.02 7.58 1.27
C ILE A 104 -11.93 9.06 1.65
N ALA A 105 -12.80 9.47 2.56
CA ALA A 105 -12.63 10.68 3.35
C ALA A 105 -12.49 10.24 4.79
N GLU A 106 -11.33 10.50 5.40
CA GLU A 106 -11.05 10.07 6.77
C GLU A 106 -10.34 11.17 7.56
N ASP A 107 -10.53 11.19 8.87
CA ASP A 107 -9.80 12.07 9.78
C ASP A 107 -8.65 11.29 10.40
N PHE A 108 -7.45 11.46 9.85
CA PHE A 108 -6.21 10.86 10.35
C PHE A 108 -5.69 11.53 11.64
N GLY A 109 -6.58 11.80 12.61
CA GLY A 109 -6.27 12.34 13.93
C GLY A 109 -6.03 13.86 13.97
N SER A 110 -6.48 14.59 12.95
CA SER A 110 -6.30 16.04 12.79
C SER A 110 -7.53 16.87 13.16
N GLY A 111 -8.70 16.25 13.25
CA GLY A 111 -9.99 16.94 13.37
C GLY A 111 -10.56 17.39 12.02
N ARG A 112 -9.91 17.06 10.90
CA ARG A 112 -10.33 17.41 9.54
C ARG A 112 -10.30 16.19 8.63
N GLN A 113 -11.38 16.05 7.85
CA GLN A 113 -11.52 15.03 6.84
C GLN A 113 -10.65 15.38 5.63
N ILE A 114 -9.84 14.42 5.17
CA ILE A 114 -9.04 14.54 3.95
C ILE A 114 -9.42 13.43 2.98
N THR A 115 -9.71 13.82 1.73
CA THR A 115 -9.98 12.86 0.66
C THR A 115 -8.66 12.31 0.13
N THR A 116 -8.57 10.98 0.06
CA THR A 116 -7.40 10.28 -0.47
C THR A 116 -7.79 8.88 -0.94
N ARG A 117 -6.83 8.12 -1.49
CA ARG A 117 -7.04 6.75 -1.95
C ARG A 117 -6.25 5.77 -1.10
N VAL A 118 -6.84 4.64 -0.77
CA VAL A 118 -6.24 3.57 0.03
C VAL A 118 -6.36 2.23 -0.67
N LEU A 119 -5.39 1.34 -0.44
CA LEU A 119 -5.51 -0.03 -0.90
C LEU A 119 -6.69 -0.73 -0.19
N SER A 120 -7.45 -1.50 -0.96
CA SER A 120 -8.49 -2.36 -0.40
C SER A 120 -7.87 -3.47 0.46
N ALA A 121 -8.66 -4.00 1.40
CA ALA A 121 -8.21 -5.05 2.33
C ALA A 121 -7.59 -6.27 1.62
N HIS A 122 -8.18 -6.70 0.50
CA HIS A 122 -7.71 -7.83 -0.31
C HIS A 122 -6.36 -7.59 -0.94
N HIS A 123 -6.15 -6.40 -1.48
CA HIS A 123 -4.87 -6.05 -2.09
C HIS A 123 -3.79 -5.89 -1.02
N LEU A 124 -4.12 -5.32 0.15
CA LEU A 124 -3.20 -5.28 1.28
C LEU A 124 -2.76 -6.69 1.71
N VAL A 125 -3.70 -7.63 1.80
CA VAL A 125 -3.40 -9.01 2.17
C VAL A 125 -2.64 -9.74 1.04
N ALA A 126 -3.04 -9.59 -0.22
CA ALA A 126 -2.34 -10.20 -1.35
C ALA A 126 -0.89 -9.72 -1.46
N ILE A 127 -0.65 -8.41 -1.28
CA ILE A 127 0.70 -7.84 -1.25
C ILE A 127 1.48 -8.38 -0.04
N ALA A 128 0.87 -8.47 1.13
CA ALA A 128 1.51 -9.04 2.32
C ALA A 128 1.88 -10.53 2.12
N ILE A 129 1.02 -11.32 1.47
CA ILE A 129 1.29 -12.72 1.08
C ILE A 129 2.46 -12.78 0.10
N ARG A 130 2.46 -11.94 -0.95
CA ARG A 130 3.54 -11.85 -1.95
C ARG A 130 4.89 -11.56 -1.29
N THR A 131 4.93 -10.58 -0.38
CA THR A 131 6.16 -10.16 0.30
C THR A 131 6.64 -11.17 1.34
N GLY A 132 5.74 -11.71 2.17
CA GLY A 132 5.99 -12.88 3.01
C GLY A 132 7.03 -12.73 4.14
N ARG A 133 7.31 -11.50 4.63
CA ARG A 133 8.15 -11.31 5.83
C ARG A 133 7.35 -11.63 7.10
N TYR A 134 8.02 -11.83 8.23
CA TYR A 134 7.35 -12.11 9.51
C TYR A 134 6.27 -11.08 9.89
N LYS A 135 6.56 -9.78 9.74
CA LYS A 135 5.58 -8.71 9.99
C LYS A 135 4.40 -8.74 9.01
N ASP A 136 4.63 -9.16 7.78
CA ASP A 136 3.59 -9.26 6.76
C ASP A 136 2.66 -10.45 7.06
N HIS A 137 3.19 -11.58 7.52
CA HIS A 137 2.38 -12.70 8.02
C HIS A 137 1.51 -12.31 9.22
N ALA A 138 2.06 -11.55 10.18
CA ALA A 138 1.27 -11.04 11.31
C ALA A 138 0.12 -10.14 10.84
N ARG A 139 0.36 -9.31 9.80
CA ARG A 139 -0.69 -8.50 9.18
C ARG A 139 -1.77 -9.38 8.54
N VAL A 140 -1.40 -10.38 7.74
CA VAL A 140 -2.36 -11.31 7.13
C VAL A 140 -3.23 -11.96 8.20
N ILE A 141 -2.64 -12.43 9.30
CA ILE A 141 -3.37 -13.02 10.43
C ILE A 141 -4.37 -12.03 11.02
N ALA A 142 -3.95 -10.80 11.31
CA ALA A 142 -4.84 -9.78 11.88
C ALA A 142 -6.05 -9.49 10.98
N PHE A 143 -5.86 -9.45 9.66
CA PHE A 143 -6.95 -9.28 8.69
C PHE A 143 -7.93 -10.46 8.68
N LEU A 144 -7.43 -11.69 8.78
CA LEU A 144 -8.25 -12.89 8.84
C LEU A 144 -9.02 -12.99 10.16
N ASP A 145 -8.35 -12.74 11.28
CA ASP A 145 -8.95 -12.80 12.63
C ASP A 145 -10.04 -11.73 12.82
N ALA A 146 -9.84 -10.53 12.26
CA ALA A 146 -10.83 -9.46 12.28
C ALA A 146 -12.00 -9.70 11.29
N ASN A 147 -11.93 -10.74 10.47
CA ASN A 147 -12.86 -10.98 9.36
C ASN A 147 -13.01 -9.75 8.45
N ALA A 148 -11.91 -9.00 8.26
CA ALA A 148 -11.87 -7.72 7.57
C ALA A 148 -11.61 -7.85 6.06
N VAL A 149 -11.60 -9.08 5.54
CA VAL A 149 -11.30 -9.39 4.15
C VAL A 149 -12.40 -10.30 3.60
N ASN A 150 -13.06 -9.87 2.52
CA ASN A 150 -13.88 -10.75 1.68
C ASN A 150 -13.02 -11.89 1.06
N ILE A 151 -13.24 -13.12 1.51
CA ILE A 151 -12.41 -14.26 1.13
C ILE A 151 -12.47 -14.59 -0.38
N GLU A 152 -13.60 -14.33 -1.05
CA GLU A 152 -13.76 -14.58 -2.49
C GLU A 152 -12.87 -13.66 -3.32
N LEU A 153 -12.88 -12.36 -3.02
CA LEU A 153 -12.01 -11.41 -3.71
C LEU A 153 -10.53 -11.70 -3.46
N LEU A 154 -10.16 -12.11 -2.24
CA LEU A 154 -8.76 -12.46 -1.92
C LEU A 154 -8.33 -13.70 -2.71
N ARG A 155 -9.19 -14.73 -2.75
CA ARG A 155 -8.96 -15.95 -3.53
C ARG A 155 -8.73 -15.61 -4.99
N ASP A 156 -9.56 -14.76 -5.57
CA ASP A 156 -9.46 -14.37 -6.98
C ASP A 156 -8.15 -13.63 -7.28
N VAL A 157 -7.77 -12.67 -6.43
CA VAL A 157 -6.49 -11.94 -6.55
C VAL A 157 -5.31 -12.90 -6.41
N VAL A 158 -5.34 -13.79 -5.40
CA VAL A 158 -4.27 -14.78 -5.17
C VAL A 158 -4.09 -15.70 -6.38
N LYS A 159 -5.18 -16.23 -6.96
CA LYS A 159 -5.12 -17.08 -8.16
C LYS A 159 -4.62 -16.31 -9.37
N ARG A 160 -5.18 -15.12 -9.63
CA ARG A 160 -4.87 -14.31 -10.81
C ARG A 160 -3.41 -13.88 -10.87
N HIS A 161 -2.81 -13.60 -9.71
CA HIS A 161 -1.42 -13.18 -9.58
C HIS A 161 -0.44 -14.31 -9.23
N GLY A 162 -0.89 -15.57 -9.29
CA GLY A 162 -0.03 -16.75 -9.10
C GLY A 162 0.58 -16.86 -7.70
N LEU A 163 -0.14 -16.42 -6.67
CA LEU A 163 0.32 -16.38 -5.29
C LEU A 163 0.06 -17.69 -4.52
N ASP A 164 -0.41 -18.75 -5.18
CA ASP A 164 -0.75 -20.05 -4.57
C ASP A 164 0.42 -20.66 -3.77
N GLY A 165 1.64 -20.53 -4.29
CA GLY A 165 2.84 -20.98 -3.60
C GLY A 165 3.10 -20.20 -2.31
N LYS A 166 2.91 -18.88 -2.37
CA LYS A 166 3.10 -17.98 -1.22
C LYS A 166 2.02 -18.14 -0.17
N TRP A 167 0.77 -18.38 -0.58
CA TRP A 167 -0.30 -18.71 0.33
C TRP A 167 -0.02 -20.02 1.09
N ARG A 168 0.40 -21.08 0.39
CA ARG A 168 0.79 -22.35 1.04
C ARG A 168 1.98 -22.18 1.98
N GLU A 169 2.96 -21.35 1.61
CA GLU A 169 4.10 -21.01 2.47
C GLU A 169 3.63 -20.31 3.77
N PHE A 170 2.71 -19.36 3.65
CA PHE A 170 2.09 -18.69 4.80
C PHE A 170 1.36 -19.68 5.73
N LEU A 171 0.53 -20.57 5.18
CA LEU A 171 -0.18 -21.58 5.97
C LEU A 171 0.80 -22.51 6.70
N ALA A 172 1.84 -22.99 6.00
CA ALA A 172 2.85 -23.87 6.60
C ALA A 172 3.62 -23.21 7.75
N LYS A 173 3.88 -21.89 7.67
CA LYS A 173 4.60 -21.15 8.71
C LYS A 173 3.73 -20.79 9.90
N THR A 174 2.43 -20.57 9.69
CA THR A 174 1.54 -20.00 10.70
C THR A 174 0.56 -21.01 11.29
N GLY A 175 0.40 -22.18 10.67
CA GLY A 175 -0.54 -23.21 11.10
C GLY A 175 -2.02 -22.84 10.92
N HIS A 176 -2.32 -21.78 10.17
CA HIS A 176 -3.69 -21.34 9.93
C HIS A 176 -4.45 -22.30 9.01
N ALA A 177 -5.78 -22.29 9.11
CA ALA A 177 -6.65 -23.02 8.20
C ALA A 177 -6.59 -22.42 6.78
N ASP A 178 -6.68 -23.28 5.76
CA ASP A 178 -6.77 -22.83 4.38
C ASP A 178 -8.17 -22.29 4.07
N VAL A 179 -8.38 -21.00 4.35
CA VAL A 179 -9.63 -20.30 4.07
C VAL A 179 -9.83 -20.00 2.58
N LEU A 180 -8.74 -19.95 1.80
CA LEU A 180 -8.84 -19.67 0.38
C LEU A 180 -9.20 -20.92 -0.42
N ASP A 181 -8.99 -22.12 0.11
CA ASP A 181 -9.33 -23.40 -0.52
C ASP A 181 -9.06 -23.38 -2.03
N LEU A 182 -7.81 -23.09 -2.39
CA LEU A 182 -7.43 -22.81 -3.77
C LEU A 182 -7.66 -24.01 -4.70
N ASN A 183 -7.76 -25.22 -4.13
CA ASN A 183 -7.97 -26.49 -4.83
C ASN A 183 -9.45 -26.77 -5.16
N SER A 184 -10.39 -26.08 -4.53
CA SER A 184 -11.79 -26.18 -4.91
C SER A 184 -12.01 -25.43 -6.22
N ASN A 185 -12.42 -26.18 -7.26
CA ASN A 185 -12.98 -25.59 -8.48
C ASN A 185 -14.36 -24.98 -8.13
N PRO A 186 -14.71 -23.82 -8.71
CA PRO A 186 -16.08 -23.31 -8.63
C PRO A 186 -17.09 -24.27 -9.27
#